data_AF-A0A944H7B2-F1
#
_entry.id   AF-A0A944H7B2-F1
#
_cell.length_a   1.000
_cell.length_b   1.000
_cell.length_c   1.000
_cell.angle_alpha   90.00
_cell.angle_beta   90.00
_cell.angle_gamma   90.00
#
_symmetry.space_group_name_H-M   'P 1'
#
loop_
_entity.id
_entity.type
_entity.pdbx_description
1 polymer ?
#
loop_
_entity_poly.entity_id
_entity_poly.type
_entity_poly.pdbx_seq_one_letter_code
_entity_poly.pdbx_strand_id
1 'polypeptide(L)'
;MTIRTKVRLSLLGILALALLAGIIDYPKGPDIHIGKWHDEIKVHLGLDLQGGSSLLYQADVSDIADADREAALASVRDVIEQRINAFGVSEPVIQTIRSGDDWRIAVELPGVTDIQEAIDRIGATPTLEFKVEGPAPIYTDEQLATIRAHNDEQKTKAQDVLNRTLAGESFEQLATENTEDPGSKETQGNLGQFTDGEMVGAFNDVVFNKATVGQIYPELVSTEYGYHIIRVDERTEAITDENGTVTQKATAKAHHILFTTTSEEYPIYGPTYVSSGLSGEQLSRADVVFDPSTGLPVISVTFNSEGTQLFAQITKENIGKTIAIYLDGELVMTPLVNEQIPNGQAVINGSFTLQEAKAEVQKLNAGALPVPISLVSQQNIGPSLGQVSIERSLLAGVIGLVLLSFFIIAYYRLPGVLAVVALGMYTLIVLAVFKLWPVTLTLAGIAGFILSIGMAVDANVLIFERLKEELRAGKSIDSAVEEGFKRAWLSIRDSNSSSLITCLILYWFGSSLIRGFAITLAIGIVISMFSAITITRNFLHFVRPKNPWWYSVTK
;
A
#
# COMPACT_ATOMS: atom_id res chain seq x y z
N MET A 1 23.92 -26.74 29.06
CA MET A 1 24.59 -26.06 27.91
C MET A 1 25.78 -25.26 28.43
N THR A 2 26.98 -25.45 27.88
CA THR A 2 28.18 -24.74 28.38
C THR A 2 28.14 -23.25 28.01
N ILE A 3 28.85 -22.40 28.77
CA ILE A 3 28.98 -20.95 28.47
C ILE A 3 29.49 -20.73 27.04
N ARG A 4 30.44 -21.56 26.58
CA ARG A 4 30.97 -21.51 25.20
C ARG A 4 29.91 -21.81 24.15
N THR A 5 29.05 -22.79 24.39
CA THR A 5 27.94 -23.12 23.47
C THR A 5 26.92 -21.98 23.41
N LYS A 6 26.60 -21.34 24.55
CA LYS A 6 25.69 -20.18 24.59
C LYS A 6 26.23 -19.00 23.79
N VAL A 7 27.51 -18.65 23.97
CA VAL A 7 28.16 -17.56 23.21
C VAL A 7 28.15 -17.85 21.71
N ARG A 8 28.46 -19.09 21.28
CA ARG A 8 28.42 -19.47 19.85
C ARG A 8 27.03 -19.36 19.24
N LEU A 9 25.99 -19.82 19.94
CA LEU A 9 24.62 -19.71 19.47
C LEU A 9 24.15 -18.25 19.44
N SER A 10 24.53 -17.44 20.42
CA SER A 10 24.26 -16.00 20.40
C SER A 10 24.96 -15.31 19.22
N LEU A 11 26.20 -15.66 18.91
CA LEU A 11 26.92 -15.12 17.75
C LEU A 11 26.29 -15.51 16.43
N LEU A 12 25.83 -16.76 16.29
CA LEU A 12 25.08 -17.20 15.11
C LEU A 12 23.79 -16.40 14.96
N GLY A 13 23.06 -16.15 16.05
CA GLY A 13 21.88 -15.29 16.05
C GLY A 13 22.19 -13.85 15.64
N ILE A 14 23.27 -13.26 16.16
CA ILE A 14 23.72 -11.91 15.80
C ILE A 14 24.07 -11.83 14.31
N LEU A 15 24.82 -12.81 13.79
CA LEU A 15 25.19 -12.85 12.38
C LEU A 15 23.98 -13.05 11.47
N ALA A 16 23.03 -13.90 11.87
CA ALA A 16 21.78 -14.07 11.15
C ALA A 16 20.96 -12.77 11.13
N LEU A 17 20.87 -12.06 12.25
CA LEU A 17 20.19 -10.77 12.33
C LEU A 17 20.87 -9.71 11.45
N ALA A 18 22.19 -9.62 11.48
CA ALA A 18 22.94 -8.69 10.63
C ALA A 18 22.80 -9.04 9.14
N LEU A 19 22.74 -10.32 8.78
CA LEU A 19 22.52 -10.77 7.41
C LEU A 19 21.09 -10.45 6.94
N LEU A 20 20.08 -10.68 7.77
CA LEU A 20 18.69 -10.29 7.49
C LEU A 20 18.58 -8.76 7.29
N ALA A 21 19.18 -7.98 8.18
CA ALA A 21 19.24 -6.52 8.05
C ALA A 21 19.92 -6.11 6.74
N GLY A 22 21.05 -6.73 6.39
CA GLY A 22 21.73 -6.48 5.12
C GLY A 22 20.90 -6.83 3.87
N ILE A 23 20.07 -7.87 3.94
CA ILE A 23 19.14 -8.23 2.85
C ILE A 23 18.05 -7.16 2.70
N ILE A 24 17.49 -6.68 3.81
CA ILE A 24 16.49 -5.59 3.84
C ILE A 24 17.10 -4.28 3.32
N ASP A 25 18.34 -3.99 3.71
CA ASP A 25 19.03 -2.76 3.34
C ASP A 25 19.49 -2.74 1.87
N TYR A 26 19.54 -3.90 1.20
CA TYR A 26 20.02 -4.02 -0.16
C TYR A 26 19.26 -3.09 -1.13
N PRO A 27 19.94 -2.34 -2.03
CA PRO A 27 19.32 -1.29 -2.85
C PRO A 27 18.23 -1.80 -3.82
N LYS A 28 18.31 -3.06 -4.22
CA LYS A 28 17.28 -3.79 -4.97
C LYS A 28 16.72 -4.90 -4.09
N GLY A 29 16.30 -4.54 -2.89
CA GLY A 29 15.82 -5.48 -1.87
C GLY A 29 14.79 -6.46 -2.47
N PRO A 30 14.66 -7.67 -1.92
CA PRO A 30 13.66 -8.60 -2.42
C PRO A 30 12.26 -7.96 -2.33
N ASP A 31 11.45 -8.13 -3.38
CA ASP A 31 10.00 -7.94 -3.28
C ASP A 31 9.47 -9.05 -2.36
N ILE A 32 9.54 -8.81 -1.05
CA ILE A 32 9.13 -9.79 -0.05
C ILE A 32 7.60 -9.76 0.00
N HIS A 33 6.98 -10.72 -0.69
CA HIS A 33 5.54 -10.92 -0.67
C HIS A 33 5.14 -11.65 0.63
N ILE A 34 4.73 -10.93 1.67
CA ILE A 34 4.19 -11.52 2.91
C ILE A 34 2.68 -11.22 3.00
N GLY A 35 1.87 -12.16 2.51
CA GLY A 35 0.41 -12.10 2.66
C GLY A 35 -0.22 -10.90 1.95
N LYS A 36 -1.06 -10.12 2.65
CA LYS A 36 -1.72 -8.92 2.09
C LYS A 36 -0.83 -7.68 2.04
N TRP A 37 0.39 -7.73 2.57
CA TRP A 37 1.31 -6.60 2.65
C TRP A 37 2.20 -6.62 1.40
N HIS A 38 1.92 -5.73 0.44
CA HIS A 38 2.56 -5.65 -0.87
C HIS A 38 3.43 -4.39 -0.99
N ASP A 39 4.13 -4.02 0.07
CA ASP A 39 4.86 -2.75 0.10
C ASP A 39 6.32 -2.93 -0.33
N GLU A 40 6.78 -2.10 -1.27
CA GLU A 40 8.20 -1.96 -1.57
C GLU A 40 8.93 -1.48 -0.30
N ILE A 41 9.87 -2.28 0.21
CA ILE A 41 10.62 -1.97 1.43
C ILE A 41 11.56 -0.78 1.19
N LYS A 42 11.02 0.44 1.31
CA LYS A 42 11.69 1.72 1.04
C LYS A 42 11.69 2.59 2.29
N VAL A 43 12.70 3.46 2.36
CA VAL A 43 12.75 4.50 3.39
C VAL A 43 11.75 5.58 3.00
N HIS A 44 10.80 5.87 3.88
CA HIS A 44 9.85 6.95 3.70
C HIS A 44 10.59 8.26 3.98
N LEU A 45 10.66 9.17 3.00
CA LEU A 45 11.42 10.41 3.15
C LEU A 45 10.48 11.57 3.46
N GLY A 46 10.91 12.47 4.33
CA GLY A 46 10.16 13.67 4.67
C GLY A 46 10.21 14.74 3.58
N LEU A 47 9.36 15.74 3.75
CA LEU A 47 9.24 16.90 2.85
C LEU A 47 10.57 17.62 2.63
N ASP A 48 11.41 17.70 3.65
CA ASP A 48 12.71 18.34 3.61
C ASP A 48 13.78 17.55 2.84
N LEU A 49 13.51 16.28 2.54
CA LEU A 49 14.37 15.40 1.75
C LEU A 49 13.87 15.19 0.32
N GLN A 50 12.56 14.95 0.13
CA GLN A 50 11.96 14.75 -1.19
C GLN A 50 11.54 16.06 -1.87
N GLY A 51 11.39 17.14 -1.10
CA GLY A 51 10.69 18.34 -1.56
C GLY A 51 9.17 18.15 -1.56
N GLY A 52 8.44 19.25 -1.66
CA GLY A 52 6.99 19.28 -1.73
C GLY A 52 6.38 20.48 -1.00
N SER A 53 5.12 20.36 -0.64
CA SER A 53 4.33 21.44 -0.04
C SER A 53 3.91 21.13 1.41
N SER A 54 3.96 22.14 2.28
CA SER A 54 3.40 22.10 3.63
C SER A 54 2.36 23.20 3.78
N LEU A 55 1.15 22.82 4.23
CA LEU A 55 0.01 23.71 4.41
C LEU A 55 -0.48 23.58 5.84
N LEU A 56 -0.76 24.71 6.49
CA LEU A 56 -1.34 24.75 7.83
C LEU A 56 -2.69 25.45 7.75
N TYR A 57 -3.74 24.71 8.06
CA TYR A 57 -5.10 25.22 8.12
C TYR A 57 -5.54 25.44 9.57
N GLN A 58 -6.33 26.48 9.83
CA GLN A 58 -7.08 26.66 11.07
C GLN A 58 -8.49 26.13 10.85
N ALA A 59 -8.96 25.27 11.75
CA ALA A 59 -10.32 24.73 11.74
C ALA A 59 -11.22 25.55 12.66
N ASP A 60 -12.38 25.97 12.16
CA ASP A 60 -13.38 26.71 12.92
C ASP A 60 -14.38 25.76 13.59
N VAL A 61 -14.11 25.42 14.85
CA VAL A 61 -14.95 24.53 15.67
C VAL A 61 -15.92 25.28 16.58
N SER A 62 -16.15 26.58 16.34
CA SER A 62 -16.96 27.43 17.22
C SER A 62 -18.41 26.93 17.36
N ASP A 63 -18.99 26.41 16.26
CA ASP A 63 -20.35 25.88 16.21
C ASP A 63 -20.48 24.39 16.61
N ILE A 64 -19.38 23.76 17.03
CA ILE A 64 -19.33 22.32 17.35
C ILE A 64 -19.20 22.12 18.86
N ALA A 65 -20.07 21.28 19.43
CA ALA A 65 -20.02 20.89 20.84
C ALA A 65 -18.70 20.19 21.17
N ASP A 66 -18.12 20.47 22.34
CA ASP A 66 -16.79 19.98 22.75
C ASP A 66 -16.61 18.46 22.61
N ALA A 67 -17.65 17.69 22.92
CA ALA A 67 -17.62 16.23 22.85
C ALA A 67 -17.48 15.70 21.41
N ASP A 68 -17.86 16.48 20.40
CA ASP A 68 -17.91 16.07 19.01
C ASP A 68 -16.75 16.67 18.18
N ARG A 69 -15.98 17.62 18.74
CA ARG A 69 -14.90 18.33 18.04
C ARG A 69 -13.82 17.39 17.50
N GLU A 70 -13.36 16.43 18.31
CA GLU A 70 -12.34 15.47 17.87
C GLU A 70 -12.82 14.59 16.71
N ALA A 71 -14.07 14.11 16.77
CA ALA A 71 -14.67 13.31 15.72
C ALA A 71 -14.87 14.12 14.42
N ALA A 72 -15.29 15.39 14.55
CA ALA A 72 -15.44 16.29 13.42
C ALA A 72 -14.09 16.57 12.75
N LEU A 73 -13.04 16.85 13.52
CA LEU A 73 -11.68 17.09 13.00
C LEU A 73 -11.06 15.83 12.40
N ALA A 74 -11.33 14.64 12.95
CA ALA A 74 -10.95 13.38 12.33
C ALA A 74 -11.62 13.22 10.96
N SER A 75 -12.90 13.59 10.84
CA SER A 75 -13.62 13.56 9.56
C SER A 75 -13.01 14.54 8.55
N VAL A 76 -12.62 15.75 8.98
CA VAL A 76 -11.90 16.70 8.09
C VAL A 76 -10.58 16.11 7.60
N ARG A 77 -9.81 15.50 8.51
CA ARG A 77 -8.55 14.85 8.17
C ARG A 77 -8.75 13.78 7.10
N ASP A 78 -9.74 12.90 7.28
CA ASP A 78 -10.02 11.80 6.37
C ASP A 78 -10.46 12.30 4.98
N VAL A 79 -11.28 13.36 4.92
CA VAL A 79 -11.66 14.02 3.65
C VAL A 79 -10.46 14.64 2.94
N ILE A 80 -9.60 15.35 3.68
CA ILE A 80 -8.38 15.95 3.13
C ILE A 80 -7.46 14.85 2.58
N GLU A 81 -7.26 13.77 3.33
CA GLU A 81 -6.47 12.60 2.92
C GLU A 81 -7.01 11.99 1.61
N GLN A 82 -8.31 11.74 1.53
CA GLN A 82 -8.95 11.18 0.33
C GLN A 82 -8.74 12.06 -0.91
N ARG A 83 -8.91 13.38 -0.78
CA ARG A 83 -8.73 14.35 -1.88
C ARG A 83 -7.29 14.40 -2.38
N ILE A 84 -6.34 14.30 -1.46
CA ILE A 84 -4.92 14.32 -1.78
C ILE A 84 -4.49 13.00 -2.43
N ASN A 85 -5.03 11.86 -1.98
CA ASN A 85 -4.76 10.56 -2.59
C ASN A 85 -5.25 10.51 -4.05
N ALA A 86 -6.41 11.13 -4.35
CA ALA A 86 -6.91 11.27 -5.72
C ALA A 86 -5.97 12.11 -6.63
N PHE A 87 -5.11 12.95 -6.03
CA PHE A 87 -4.09 13.73 -6.74
C PHE A 87 -2.80 12.94 -7.01
N GLY A 88 -2.75 11.65 -6.65
CA GLY A 88 -1.58 10.79 -6.86
C GLY A 88 -0.44 11.04 -5.88
N VAL A 89 -0.70 11.79 -4.79
CA VAL A 89 0.27 11.98 -3.72
C VAL A 89 0.38 10.67 -2.96
N SER A 90 1.55 10.05 -3.06
CA SER A 90 1.86 8.86 -2.28
C SER A 90 2.29 9.33 -0.89
N GLU A 91 1.53 8.96 0.14
CA GLU A 91 1.85 9.17 1.56
C GLU A 91 1.77 10.62 2.08
N PRO A 92 0.63 11.32 1.93
CA PRO A 92 0.44 12.61 2.59
C PRO A 92 0.41 12.45 4.11
N VAL A 93 0.96 13.42 4.83
CA VAL A 93 0.92 13.45 6.29
C VAL A 93 -0.05 14.52 6.74
N ILE A 94 -1.23 14.10 7.22
CA ILE A 94 -2.26 15.01 7.75
C ILE A 94 -2.34 14.85 9.26
N GLN A 95 -2.14 15.94 9.99
CA GLN A 95 -2.11 15.95 11.45
C GLN A 95 -2.94 17.07 12.03
N THR A 96 -3.76 16.73 13.03
CA THR A 96 -4.45 17.71 13.86
C THR A 96 -3.52 18.20 14.96
N ILE A 97 -3.35 19.52 15.06
CA ILE A 97 -2.54 20.20 16.07
C ILE A 97 -3.48 21.03 16.92
N ARG A 98 -3.44 20.83 18.24
CA ARG A 98 -4.16 21.65 19.20
C ARG A 98 -3.20 22.64 19.85
N SER A 99 -3.53 23.93 19.82
CA SER A 99 -2.76 24.99 20.45
C SER A 99 -3.68 25.84 21.34
N GLY A 100 -3.88 25.40 22.58
CA GLY A 100 -4.88 26.00 23.47
C GLY A 100 -6.29 25.63 23.02
N ASP A 101 -7.10 26.64 22.69
CA ASP A 101 -8.46 26.48 22.15
C ASP A 101 -8.49 26.41 20.61
N ASP A 102 -7.37 26.75 19.96
CA ASP A 102 -7.23 26.69 18.51
C ASP A 102 -6.95 25.26 18.03
N TRP A 103 -7.65 24.87 16.97
CA TRP A 103 -7.44 23.63 16.26
C TRP A 103 -6.89 23.92 14.87
N ARG A 104 -5.78 23.26 14.54
CA ARG A 104 -5.12 23.39 13.25
C ARG A 104 -4.95 22.03 12.60
N ILE A 105 -4.90 22.02 11.28
CA ILE A 105 -4.66 20.84 10.47
C ILE A 105 -3.42 21.12 9.65
N ALA A 106 -2.32 20.46 9.98
CA ALA A 106 -1.10 20.45 9.20
C ALA A 106 -1.21 19.38 8.12
N VAL A 107 -0.99 19.77 6.87
CA VAL A 107 -1.01 18.91 5.69
C VAL A 107 0.36 19.00 5.04
N GLU A 108 1.09 17.88 5.00
CA GLU A 108 2.36 17.78 4.28
C GLU A 108 2.17 16.88 3.06
N LEU A 109 2.63 17.39 1.91
CA LEU A 109 2.43 16.80 0.59
C LEU A 109 3.80 16.55 -0.07
N PRO A 110 4.44 15.40 0.22
CA PRO A 110 5.70 15.03 -0.41
C PRO A 110 5.57 14.96 -1.93
N GLY A 111 6.57 15.48 -2.65
CA GLY A 111 6.59 15.48 -4.11
C GLY A 111 5.66 16.49 -4.81
N VAL A 112 4.74 17.12 -4.08
CA VAL A 112 3.82 18.13 -4.65
C VAL A 112 4.46 19.50 -4.66
N THR A 113 4.83 20.00 -5.84
CA THR A 113 5.44 21.33 -5.98
C THR A 113 4.44 22.44 -6.28
N ASP A 114 3.27 22.11 -6.84
CA ASP A 114 2.20 23.09 -7.09
C ASP A 114 1.30 23.21 -5.86
N ILE A 115 1.60 24.23 -5.04
CA ILE A 115 0.84 24.54 -3.83
C ILE A 115 -0.59 24.97 -4.16
N GLN A 116 -0.78 25.72 -5.25
CA GLN A 116 -2.09 26.33 -5.51
C GLN A 116 -3.09 25.25 -5.92
N GLU A 117 -2.67 24.32 -6.78
CA GLU A 117 -3.50 23.17 -7.12
C GLU A 117 -3.86 22.34 -5.88
N ALA A 118 -2.91 22.10 -4.98
CA ALA A 118 -3.18 21.40 -3.73
C ALA A 118 -4.19 22.14 -2.83
N ILE A 119 -4.06 23.46 -2.69
CA ILE A 119 -5.01 24.29 -1.94
C ILE A 119 -6.40 24.22 -2.56
N ASP A 120 -6.50 24.37 -3.88
CA ASP A 120 -7.77 24.37 -4.60
C ASP A 120 -8.48 23.02 -4.44
N ARG A 121 -7.73 21.90 -4.50
CA ARG A 121 -8.26 20.55 -4.29
C ARG A 121 -8.69 20.29 -2.85
N ILE A 122 -7.86 20.68 -1.88
CA ILE A 122 -8.18 20.54 -0.45
C ILE A 122 -9.40 21.39 -0.07
N GLY A 123 -9.51 22.59 -0.65
CA GLY A 123 -10.61 23.52 -0.42
C GLY A 123 -11.86 23.28 -1.27
N ALA A 124 -11.83 22.38 -2.25
CA ALA A 124 -12.96 22.13 -3.13
C ALA A 124 -14.20 21.65 -2.36
N THR A 125 -15.40 22.02 -2.77
CA THR A 125 -16.64 21.42 -2.24
C THR A 125 -16.82 20.05 -2.89
N PRO A 126 -17.04 18.96 -2.13
CA PRO A 126 -17.23 17.65 -2.72
C PRO A 126 -18.57 17.58 -3.44
N THR A 127 -18.63 16.72 -4.46
CA THR A 127 -19.79 16.58 -5.35
C THR A 127 -20.57 15.32 -4.98
N LEU A 128 -21.71 15.50 -4.32
CA LEU A 128 -22.68 14.43 -4.09
C LEU A 128 -23.65 14.38 -5.27
N GLU A 129 -23.76 13.24 -5.94
CA GLU A 129 -24.66 13.03 -7.09
C GLU A 129 -25.60 11.85 -6.86
N PHE A 130 -26.88 12.01 -7.20
CA PHE A 130 -27.82 10.92 -7.30
C PHE A 130 -28.00 10.55 -8.77
N LYS A 131 -27.81 9.28 -9.12
CA LYS A 131 -27.87 8.77 -10.48
C LYS A 131 -28.96 7.69 -10.60
N VAL A 132 -29.67 7.69 -11.71
CA VAL A 132 -30.74 6.73 -12.00
C VAL A 132 -30.28 5.74 -13.05
N GLU A 133 -30.90 4.56 -13.09
CA GLU A 133 -30.63 3.60 -14.15
C GLU A 133 -30.99 4.18 -15.52
N GLY A 134 -30.00 4.30 -16.38
CA GLY A 134 -30.10 4.80 -17.75
C GLY A 134 -29.89 3.70 -18.79
N PRO A 135 -30.07 4.02 -20.07
CA PRO A 135 -29.69 3.11 -21.15
C PRO A 135 -28.20 2.79 -21.06
N ALA A 136 -27.84 1.57 -21.46
CA ALA A 136 -26.44 1.22 -21.61
C ALA A 136 -25.74 2.21 -22.54
N PRO A 137 -24.49 2.58 -22.26
CA PRO A 137 -23.72 3.42 -23.15
C PRO A 137 -23.62 2.74 -24.52
N ILE A 138 -23.77 3.52 -25.57
CA ILE A 138 -23.58 3.06 -26.95
C ILE A 138 -22.24 3.59 -27.40
N TYR A 139 -21.44 2.77 -28.08
CA TYR A 139 -20.20 3.22 -28.69
C TYR A 139 -20.47 4.36 -29.66
N THR A 140 -19.62 5.39 -29.63
CA THR A 140 -19.65 6.43 -30.67
C THR A 140 -19.27 5.84 -32.03
N ASP A 141 -19.63 6.51 -33.12
CA ASP A 141 -19.24 6.06 -34.48
C ASP A 141 -17.71 5.91 -34.62
N GLU A 142 -16.93 6.77 -33.94
CA GLU A 142 -15.47 6.70 -33.91
C GLU A 142 -14.95 5.47 -33.13
N GLN A 143 -15.57 5.16 -32.00
CA GLN A 143 -15.26 3.96 -31.22
C GLN A 143 -15.62 2.69 -32.00
N LEU A 144 -16.79 2.66 -32.66
CA LEU A 144 -17.19 1.56 -33.52
C LEU A 144 -16.24 1.39 -34.71
N ALA A 145 -15.79 2.49 -35.34
CA ALA A 145 -14.80 2.41 -36.41
C ALA A 145 -13.47 1.80 -35.93
N THR A 146 -13.04 2.14 -34.71
CA THR A 146 -11.84 1.57 -34.09
C THR A 146 -12.01 0.08 -33.79
N ILE A 147 -13.16 -0.32 -33.20
CA ILE A 147 -13.49 -1.72 -32.93
C ILE A 147 -13.51 -2.54 -34.22
N ARG A 148 -14.16 -2.02 -35.28
CA ARG A 148 -14.21 -2.67 -36.59
C ARG A 148 -12.82 -2.82 -37.20
N ALA A 149 -12.00 -1.78 -37.15
CA ALA A 149 -10.62 -1.83 -37.64
C ALA A 149 -9.80 -2.90 -36.91
N HIS A 150 -9.89 -2.98 -35.57
CA HIS A 150 -9.25 -4.06 -34.79
C HIS A 150 -9.77 -5.44 -35.19
N ASN A 151 -11.08 -5.62 -35.29
CA ASN A 151 -11.69 -6.89 -35.65
C ASN A 151 -11.30 -7.34 -37.07
N ASP A 152 -11.19 -6.41 -38.02
CA ASP A 152 -10.73 -6.67 -39.39
C ASP A 152 -9.24 -7.03 -39.44
N GLU A 153 -8.41 -6.37 -38.62
CA GLU A 153 -6.99 -6.71 -38.47
C GLU A 153 -6.84 -8.12 -37.90
N GLN A 154 -7.59 -8.45 -36.84
CA GLN A 154 -7.58 -9.77 -36.21
C GLN A 154 -8.04 -10.86 -37.18
N LYS A 155 -9.06 -10.58 -38.00
CA LYS A 155 -9.48 -11.48 -39.08
C LYS A 155 -8.35 -11.71 -40.09
N THR A 156 -7.63 -10.66 -40.47
CA THR A 156 -6.53 -10.74 -41.43
C THR A 156 -5.38 -11.59 -40.87
N LYS A 157 -5.00 -11.37 -39.60
CA LYS A 157 -3.99 -12.18 -38.90
C LYS A 157 -4.41 -13.64 -38.77
N ALA A 158 -5.65 -13.89 -38.34
CA ALA A 158 -6.20 -15.23 -38.24
C ALA A 158 -6.17 -15.94 -39.59
N GLN A 159 -6.52 -15.26 -40.68
CA GLN A 159 -6.50 -15.84 -42.02
C GLN A 159 -5.08 -16.19 -42.49
N ASP A 160 -4.09 -15.34 -42.20
CA ASP A 160 -2.68 -15.62 -42.50
C ASP A 160 -2.19 -16.87 -41.74
N VAL A 161 -2.46 -16.95 -40.44
CA VAL A 161 -2.08 -18.11 -39.62
C VAL A 161 -2.82 -19.37 -40.05
N LEU A 162 -4.11 -19.28 -40.41
CA LEU A 162 -4.83 -20.41 -40.98
C LEU A 162 -4.15 -20.92 -42.25
N ASN A 163 -3.79 -20.04 -43.18
CA ASN A 163 -3.10 -20.43 -44.42
C ASN A 163 -1.75 -21.11 -44.13
N ARG A 164 -1.00 -20.62 -43.14
CA ARG A 164 0.28 -21.21 -42.70
C ARG A 164 0.09 -22.60 -42.08
N THR A 165 -0.92 -22.78 -41.23
CA THR A 165 -1.25 -24.10 -40.66
C THR A 165 -1.65 -25.09 -41.77
N LEU A 166 -2.44 -24.65 -42.76
CA LEU A 166 -2.84 -25.47 -43.92
C LEU A 166 -1.67 -25.77 -44.87
N ALA A 167 -0.64 -24.91 -44.91
CA ALA A 167 0.60 -25.12 -45.65
C ALA A 167 1.56 -26.10 -44.96
N GLY A 168 1.23 -26.60 -43.76
CA GLY A 168 1.98 -27.64 -43.04
C GLY A 168 2.96 -27.11 -41.98
N GLU A 169 2.88 -25.84 -41.61
CA GLU A 169 3.61 -25.32 -40.44
C GLU A 169 3.04 -25.91 -39.13
N SER A 170 3.87 -26.07 -38.10
CA SER A 170 3.45 -26.68 -36.83
C SER A 170 2.35 -25.85 -36.18
N PHE A 171 1.22 -26.51 -35.89
CA PHE A 171 0.10 -25.90 -35.20
C PHE A 171 0.48 -25.44 -33.80
N GLU A 172 1.25 -26.25 -33.07
CA GLU A 172 1.65 -26.01 -31.69
C GLU A 172 2.57 -24.78 -31.61
N GLN A 173 3.51 -24.64 -32.56
CA GLN A 173 4.35 -23.46 -32.64
C GLN A 173 3.53 -22.21 -32.93
N LEU A 174 2.65 -22.27 -33.94
CA LEU A 174 1.79 -21.15 -34.30
C LEU A 174 0.81 -20.79 -33.17
N ALA A 175 0.34 -21.77 -32.40
CA ALA A 175 -0.48 -21.54 -31.23
C ALA A 175 0.29 -20.83 -30.13
N THR A 176 1.52 -21.27 -29.81
CA THR A 176 2.38 -20.59 -28.82
C THR A 176 2.68 -19.14 -29.21
N GLU A 177 2.90 -18.87 -30.50
CA GLU A 177 3.24 -17.54 -30.99
C GLU A 177 2.01 -16.61 -31.08
N ASN A 178 0.84 -17.13 -31.47
CA ASN A 178 -0.26 -16.28 -31.93
C ASN A 178 -1.54 -16.38 -31.10
N THR A 179 -1.74 -17.40 -30.27
CA THR A 179 -3.00 -17.51 -29.52
C THR A 179 -3.10 -16.41 -28.45
N GLU A 180 -4.23 -15.72 -28.47
CA GLU A 180 -4.61 -14.69 -27.49
C GLU A 180 -5.51 -15.25 -26.39
N ASP A 181 -5.87 -16.54 -26.46
CA ASP A 181 -6.61 -17.24 -25.39
C ASP A 181 -5.69 -17.53 -24.19
N PRO A 182 -5.92 -16.90 -23.01
CA PRO A 182 -5.10 -17.14 -21.82
C PRO A 182 -5.12 -18.60 -21.34
N GLY A 183 -6.22 -19.32 -21.57
CA GLY A 183 -6.42 -20.69 -21.08
C GLY A 183 -5.62 -21.75 -21.83
N SER A 184 -5.39 -21.54 -23.13
CA SER A 184 -4.66 -22.49 -23.98
C SER A 184 -3.25 -22.05 -24.38
N LYS A 185 -2.85 -20.82 -24.03
CA LYS A 185 -1.53 -20.27 -24.39
C LYS A 185 -0.37 -21.09 -23.87
N GLU A 186 -0.43 -21.49 -22.60
CA GLU A 186 0.60 -22.32 -21.95
C GLU A 186 0.55 -23.79 -22.38
N THR A 187 -0.53 -24.22 -23.03
CA THR A 187 -0.74 -25.59 -23.50
C THR A 187 -0.66 -25.71 -25.01
N GLN A 188 -0.03 -24.73 -25.68
CA GLN A 188 0.16 -24.72 -27.14
C GLN A 188 -1.14 -24.88 -27.92
N GLY A 189 -2.22 -24.25 -27.43
CA GLY A 189 -3.55 -24.31 -28.05
C GLY A 189 -4.40 -25.50 -27.60
N ASN A 190 -3.92 -26.39 -26.75
CA ASN A 190 -4.66 -27.58 -26.32
C ASN A 190 -5.78 -27.23 -25.32
N LEU A 191 -7.01 -27.59 -25.66
CA LEU A 191 -8.21 -27.34 -24.84
C LEU A 191 -8.56 -28.50 -23.88
N GLY A 192 -7.83 -29.62 -23.94
CA GLY A 192 -8.19 -30.83 -23.21
C GLY A 192 -9.42 -31.52 -23.79
N GLN A 193 -10.05 -32.37 -22.98
CA GLN A 193 -11.28 -33.08 -23.37
C GLN A 193 -12.51 -32.33 -22.88
N PHE A 194 -13.48 -32.12 -23.76
CA PHE A 194 -14.76 -31.48 -23.45
C PHE A 194 -15.94 -32.21 -24.10
N THR A 195 -17.14 -31.96 -23.59
CA THR A 195 -18.38 -32.62 -23.99
C THR A 195 -19.20 -31.76 -24.96
N ASP A 196 -20.00 -32.40 -25.82
CA ASP A 196 -20.93 -31.71 -26.71
C ASP A 196 -21.90 -30.78 -25.96
N GLY A 197 -21.82 -29.49 -26.30
CA GLY A 197 -22.56 -28.39 -25.71
C GLY A 197 -21.84 -27.63 -24.60
N GLU A 198 -20.58 -27.98 -24.27
CA GLU A 198 -19.77 -27.21 -23.31
C GLU A 198 -19.12 -25.97 -23.94
N MET A 199 -18.89 -25.98 -25.26
CA MET A 199 -18.30 -24.86 -25.99
C MET A 199 -19.37 -23.98 -26.65
N VAL A 200 -19.02 -22.74 -26.98
CA VAL A 200 -19.92 -21.80 -27.68
C VAL A 200 -20.36 -22.34 -29.05
N GLY A 201 -21.59 -22.00 -29.46
CA GLY A 201 -22.32 -22.70 -30.52
C GLY A 201 -21.55 -22.96 -31.81
N ALA A 202 -20.99 -21.92 -32.44
CA ALA A 202 -20.27 -22.08 -33.71
C ALA A 202 -18.99 -22.91 -33.59
N PHE A 203 -18.28 -22.78 -32.46
CA PHE A 203 -17.10 -23.60 -32.16
C PHE A 203 -17.50 -25.07 -31.95
N ASN A 204 -18.52 -25.30 -31.13
CA ASN A 204 -19.03 -26.64 -30.81
C ASN A 204 -19.52 -27.36 -32.07
N ASP A 205 -20.29 -26.68 -32.92
CA ASP A 205 -20.78 -27.22 -34.18
C ASP A 205 -19.64 -27.64 -35.12
N VAL A 206 -18.58 -26.84 -35.21
CA VAL A 206 -17.42 -27.22 -36.02
C VAL A 206 -16.73 -28.45 -35.45
N VAL A 207 -16.48 -28.49 -34.14
CA VAL A 207 -15.79 -29.62 -33.51
C VAL A 207 -16.58 -30.92 -33.62
N PHE A 208 -17.90 -30.90 -33.43
CA PHE A 208 -18.69 -32.14 -33.35
C PHE A 208 -19.32 -32.56 -34.69
N ASN A 209 -19.63 -31.63 -35.59
CA ASN A 209 -20.42 -31.91 -36.79
C ASN A 209 -19.68 -31.69 -38.11
N LYS A 210 -18.66 -30.82 -38.17
CA LYS A 210 -18.05 -30.40 -39.46
C LYS A 210 -16.60 -30.79 -39.63
N ALA A 211 -15.78 -30.65 -38.59
CA ALA A 211 -14.35 -30.91 -38.66
C ALA A 211 -14.06 -32.41 -38.84
N THR A 212 -13.05 -32.71 -39.64
CA THR A 212 -12.53 -34.07 -39.79
C THR A 212 -11.43 -34.31 -38.76
N VAL A 213 -11.53 -35.41 -38.02
CA VAL A 213 -10.56 -35.77 -36.97
C VAL A 213 -9.16 -35.95 -37.57
N GLY A 214 -8.15 -35.37 -36.92
CA GLY A 214 -6.76 -35.35 -37.36
C GLY A 214 -6.43 -34.26 -38.39
N GLN A 215 -7.38 -33.42 -38.78
CA GLN A 215 -7.18 -32.34 -39.74
C GLN A 215 -7.53 -30.98 -39.15
N ILE A 216 -6.85 -29.94 -39.65
CA ILE A 216 -7.19 -28.55 -39.37
C ILE A 216 -8.45 -28.21 -40.17
N TYR A 217 -9.43 -27.57 -39.53
CA TYR A 217 -10.63 -27.09 -40.20
C TYR A 217 -10.23 -25.96 -41.18
N PRO A 218 -10.64 -26.03 -42.46
CA PRO A 218 -10.07 -25.18 -43.52
C PRO A 218 -10.59 -23.74 -43.53
N GLU A 219 -11.50 -23.37 -42.62
CA GLU A 219 -12.12 -22.05 -42.55
C GLU A 219 -11.97 -21.46 -41.15
N LEU A 220 -11.98 -20.13 -41.04
CA LEU A 220 -12.02 -19.45 -39.75
C LEU A 220 -13.40 -19.64 -39.11
N VAL A 221 -13.41 -20.01 -37.83
CA VAL A 221 -14.64 -20.12 -37.04
C VAL A 221 -14.82 -18.85 -36.24
N SER A 222 -15.91 -18.12 -36.50
CA SER A 222 -16.22 -16.88 -35.77
C SER A 222 -17.15 -17.16 -34.60
N THR A 223 -16.80 -16.63 -33.43
CA THR A 223 -17.63 -16.64 -32.21
C THR A 223 -17.63 -15.25 -31.57
N GLU A 224 -18.39 -15.08 -30.47
CA GLU A 224 -18.39 -13.85 -29.67
C GLU A 224 -17.00 -13.50 -29.07
N TYR A 225 -16.08 -14.46 -29.00
CA TYR A 225 -14.72 -14.27 -28.51
C TYR A 225 -13.70 -13.94 -29.60
N GLY A 226 -14.04 -14.14 -30.87
CA GLY A 226 -13.18 -13.85 -32.01
C GLY A 226 -13.08 -14.96 -33.04
N TYR A 227 -11.94 -15.04 -33.70
CA TYR A 227 -11.68 -15.98 -34.78
C TYR A 227 -10.83 -17.15 -34.29
N HIS A 228 -11.32 -18.36 -34.53
CA HIS A 228 -10.71 -19.61 -34.10
C HIS A 228 -10.21 -20.40 -35.29
N ILE A 229 -8.98 -20.88 -35.19
CA ILE A 229 -8.44 -21.92 -36.06
C ILE A 229 -8.48 -23.22 -35.25
N ILE A 230 -9.18 -24.25 -35.74
CA ILE A 230 -9.49 -25.44 -34.95
C ILE A 230 -8.87 -26.69 -35.57
N ARG A 231 -8.25 -27.53 -34.75
CA ARG A 231 -7.87 -28.90 -35.09
C ARG A 231 -8.49 -29.86 -34.10
N VAL A 232 -9.23 -30.86 -34.58
CA VAL A 232 -9.84 -31.90 -33.72
C VAL A 232 -8.94 -33.12 -33.75
N ASP A 233 -8.40 -33.54 -32.61
CA ASP A 233 -7.47 -34.67 -32.54
C ASP A 233 -8.20 -35.99 -32.26
N GLU A 234 -9.20 -35.96 -31.40
CA GLU A 234 -10.03 -37.12 -31.04
C GLU A 234 -11.50 -36.69 -30.92
N ARG A 235 -12.42 -37.55 -31.37
CA ARG A 235 -13.87 -37.36 -31.19
C ARG A 235 -14.55 -38.70 -30.96
N THR A 236 -15.39 -38.79 -29.93
CA THR A 236 -16.24 -39.95 -29.65
C THR A 236 -17.66 -39.69 -30.12
N GLU A 237 -18.38 -40.76 -30.48
CA GLU A 237 -19.81 -40.66 -30.79
C GLU A 237 -20.66 -40.61 -29.51
N ALA A 238 -21.87 -40.07 -29.62
CA ALA A 238 -22.85 -40.13 -28.55
C ALA A 238 -23.43 -41.55 -28.45
N ILE A 239 -23.54 -42.08 -27.24
CA ILE A 239 -24.19 -43.37 -26.98
C ILE A 239 -25.67 -43.11 -26.78
N THR A 240 -26.49 -43.85 -27.52
CA THR A 240 -27.94 -43.73 -27.52
C THR A 240 -28.55 -45.06 -27.11
N ASP A 241 -29.58 -45.05 -26.26
CA ASP A 241 -30.31 -46.27 -25.91
C ASP A 241 -31.20 -46.78 -27.06
N GLU A 242 -31.81 -47.95 -26.87
CA GLU A 242 -32.71 -48.59 -27.86
C GLU A 242 -33.94 -47.72 -28.20
N ASN A 243 -34.23 -46.68 -27.41
CA ASN A 243 -35.34 -45.76 -27.60
C ASN A 243 -34.94 -44.42 -28.26
N GLY A 244 -33.66 -44.24 -28.62
CA GLY A 244 -33.17 -42.99 -29.21
C GLY A 244 -32.78 -41.91 -28.19
N THR A 245 -32.68 -42.25 -26.90
CA THR A 245 -32.25 -41.32 -25.84
C THR A 245 -30.74 -41.33 -25.69
N VAL A 246 -30.10 -40.16 -25.76
CA VAL A 246 -28.65 -40.03 -25.54
C VAL A 246 -28.33 -40.34 -24.07
N THR A 247 -27.65 -41.46 -23.82
CA THR A 247 -27.21 -41.90 -22.49
C THR A 247 -25.78 -41.46 -22.17
N GLN A 248 -24.97 -41.18 -23.19
CA GLN A 248 -23.66 -40.54 -23.06
C GLN A 248 -23.45 -39.56 -24.21
N LYS A 249 -23.14 -38.31 -23.90
CA LYS A 249 -22.82 -37.30 -24.91
C LYS A 249 -21.48 -37.59 -25.59
N ALA A 250 -21.35 -37.15 -26.83
CA ALA A 250 -20.08 -37.14 -27.55
C ALA A 250 -19.04 -36.27 -26.80
N THR A 251 -17.77 -36.66 -26.88
CA THR A 251 -16.64 -35.90 -26.33
C THR A 251 -15.59 -35.68 -27.40
N ALA A 252 -14.84 -34.59 -27.29
CA ALA A 252 -13.76 -34.27 -28.22
C ALA A 252 -12.53 -33.75 -27.49
N LYS A 253 -11.36 -33.99 -28.08
CA LYS A 253 -10.12 -33.27 -27.77
C LYS A 253 -9.75 -32.43 -28.99
N ALA A 254 -9.49 -31.16 -28.77
CA ALA A 254 -9.17 -30.23 -29.83
C ALA A 254 -8.08 -29.25 -29.40
N HIS A 255 -7.38 -28.74 -30.41
CA HIS A 255 -6.54 -27.57 -30.28
C HIS A 255 -7.20 -26.39 -30.99
N HIS A 256 -6.94 -25.18 -30.49
CA HIS A 256 -7.30 -23.96 -31.18
C HIS A 256 -6.22 -22.88 -31.11
N ILE A 257 -6.31 -21.93 -32.04
CA ILE A 257 -5.61 -20.65 -31.99
C ILE A 257 -6.69 -19.57 -32.04
N LEU A 258 -6.78 -18.75 -30.99
CA LEU A 258 -7.76 -17.68 -30.88
C LEU A 258 -7.13 -16.31 -31.17
N PHE A 259 -7.77 -15.56 -32.05
CA PHE A 259 -7.55 -14.13 -32.26
C PHE A 259 -8.75 -13.36 -31.73
N THR A 260 -8.54 -12.57 -30.66
CA THR A 260 -9.64 -11.97 -29.90
C THR A 260 -10.23 -10.75 -30.59
N THR A 261 -11.56 -10.72 -30.69
CA THR A 261 -12.30 -9.57 -31.21
C THR A 261 -12.98 -8.81 -30.08
N THR A 262 -13.26 -7.52 -30.32
CA THR A 262 -14.09 -6.72 -29.42
C THR A 262 -15.52 -6.69 -29.93
N SER A 263 -16.50 -6.88 -29.04
CA SER A 263 -17.93 -6.77 -29.37
C SER A 263 -18.26 -5.36 -29.87
N GLU A 264 -19.05 -5.26 -30.94
CA GLU A 264 -19.64 -3.97 -31.37
C GLU A 264 -20.81 -3.54 -30.47
N GLU A 265 -21.30 -4.45 -29.61
CA GLU A 265 -22.24 -4.12 -28.55
C GLU A 265 -21.49 -3.88 -27.25
N TYR A 266 -21.88 -2.81 -26.54
CA TYR A 266 -21.25 -2.44 -25.28
C TYR A 266 -21.48 -3.54 -24.24
N PRO A 267 -20.45 -4.06 -23.55
CA PRO A 267 -20.63 -5.10 -22.56
C PRO A 267 -21.36 -4.53 -21.33
N ILE A 268 -22.55 -5.05 -21.03
CA ILE A 268 -23.37 -4.61 -19.90
C ILE A 268 -23.22 -5.60 -18.76
N TYR A 269 -22.47 -5.22 -17.72
CA TYR A 269 -22.31 -6.02 -16.49
C TYR A 269 -23.17 -5.49 -15.34
N GLY A 270 -24.44 -5.18 -15.61
CA GLY A 270 -25.39 -4.61 -14.65
C GLY A 270 -25.97 -3.26 -15.09
N PRO A 271 -26.76 -2.60 -14.22
CA PRO A 271 -27.39 -1.33 -14.54
C PRO A 271 -26.34 -0.23 -14.80
N THR A 272 -26.55 0.55 -15.86
CA THR A 272 -25.78 1.77 -16.11
C THR A 272 -26.46 2.94 -15.40
N TYR A 273 -25.70 3.78 -14.71
CA TYR A 273 -26.25 4.95 -14.01
C TYR A 273 -25.95 6.25 -14.75
N VAL A 274 -26.98 7.09 -14.92
CA VAL A 274 -26.88 8.43 -15.52
C VAL A 274 -27.33 9.49 -14.51
N SER A 275 -26.77 10.71 -14.62
CA SER A 275 -27.10 11.79 -13.69
C SER A 275 -28.60 12.09 -13.69
N SER A 276 -29.20 12.17 -12.49
CA SER A 276 -30.60 12.53 -12.32
C SER A 276 -30.83 14.05 -12.21
N GLY A 277 -29.76 14.84 -12.17
CA GLY A 277 -29.78 16.26 -11.86
C GLY A 277 -29.94 16.58 -10.36
N LEU A 278 -30.20 15.57 -9.51
CA LEU A 278 -30.25 15.74 -8.06
C LEU A 278 -28.85 15.59 -7.46
N SER A 279 -28.45 16.54 -6.61
CA SER A 279 -27.11 16.60 -6.02
C SER A 279 -27.16 16.94 -4.53
N GLY A 280 -25.98 17.08 -3.92
CA GLY A 280 -25.82 17.57 -2.54
C GLY A 280 -26.43 18.95 -2.30
N GLU A 281 -26.54 19.82 -3.31
CA GLU A 281 -27.18 21.14 -3.17
C GLU A 281 -28.65 21.06 -2.76
N GLN A 282 -29.31 19.98 -3.18
CA GLN A 282 -30.72 19.72 -2.90
C GLN A 282 -30.93 18.93 -1.60
N LEU A 283 -29.88 18.33 -1.04
CA LEU A 283 -29.92 17.59 0.21
C LEU A 283 -29.84 18.56 1.40
N SER A 284 -30.85 18.56 2.25
CA SER A 284 -30.86 19.39 3.46
C SER A 284 -30.10 18.77 4.61
N ARG A 285 -30.27 17.46 4.84
CA ARG A 285 -29.52 16.69 5.86
C ARG A 285 -29.71 15.19 5.71
N ALA A 286 -28.76 14.42 6.21
CA ALA A 286 -28.87 12.99 6.46
C ALA A 286 -28.70 12.67 7.96
N ASP A 287 -29.41 11.67 8.49
CA ASP A 287 -29.27 11.20 9.87
C ASP A 287 -29.32 9.69 9.98
N VAL A 288 -28.75 9.18 11.07
CA VAL A 288 -29.05 7.83 11.54
C VAL A 288 -30.33 7.87 12.34
N VAL A 289 -31.34 7.13 11.89
CA VAL A 289 -32.57 6.87 12.65
C VAL A 289 -32.70 5.37 12.88
N PHE A 290 -33.53 4.95 13.82
CA PHE A 290 -33.77 3.53 14.08
C PHE A 290 -35.13 3.14 13.51
N ASP A 291 -35.16 2.08 12.71
CA ASP A 291 -36.40 1.53 12.21
C ASP A 291 -37.26 1.05 13.40
N PRO A 292 -38.50 1.56 13.57
CA PRO A 292 -39.31 1.25 14.75
C PRO A 292 -39.74 -0.22 14.86
N SER A 293 -39.72 -0.97 13.74
CA SER A 293 -40.21 -2.35 13.69
C SER A 293 -39.09 -3.35 13.98
N THR A 294 -37.88 -3.07 13.49
CA THR A 294 -36.73 -3.97 13.57
C THR A 294 -35.69 -3.53 14.60
N GLY A 295 -35.69 -2.26 15.01
CA GLY A 295 -34.69 -1.66 15.88
C GLY A 295 -33.31 -1.48 15.24
N LEU A 296 -33.19 -1.72 13.93
CA LEU A 296 -31.94 -1.58 13.18
C LEU A 296 -31.70 -0.12 12.78
N PRO A 297 -30.43 0.34 12.71
CA PRO A 297 -30.11 1.68 12.24
C PRO A 297 -30.33 1.77 10.72
N VAL A 298 -31.00 2.84 10.30
CA VAL A 298 -31.28 3.18 8.90
C VAL A 298 -30.91 4.65 8.66
N ILE A 299 -30.71 5.01 7.39
CA ILE A 299 -30.26 6.36 7.03
C ILE A 299 -31.46 7.16 6.53
N SER A 300 -31.85 8.22 7.24
CA SER A 300 -32.87 9.17 6.79
C SER A 300 -32.21 10.28 6.00
N VAL A 301 -32.72 10.60 4.81
CA VAL A 301 -32.32 11.77 4.02
C VAL A 301 -33.50 12.71 3.82
N THR A 302 -33.24 14.00 3.96
CA THR A 302 -34.25 15.06 3.82
C THR A 302 -33.77 16.06 2.79
N PHE A 303 -34.61 16.36 1.81
CA PHE A 303 -34.32 17.32 0.74
C PHE A 303 -34.95 18.69 1.02
N ASN A 304 -34.38 19.74 0.42
CA ASN A 304 -34.99 21.07 0.43
C ASN A 304 -36.21 21.14 -0.53
N SER A 305 -36.86 22.30 -0.65
CA SER A 305 -38.08 22.45 -1.46
C SER A 305 -37.89 22.10 -2.95
N GLU A 306 -36.74 22.43 -3.53
CA GLU A 306 -36.40 22.10 -4.92
C GLU A 306 -36.12 20.59 -5.06
N GLY A 307 -35.27 20.06 -4.19
CA GLY A 307 -34.94 18.64 -4.12
C GLY A 307 -36.15 17.75 -3.89
N THR A 308 -37.12 18.21 -3.10
CA THR A 308 -38.37 17.48 -2.85
C THR A 308 -39.14 17.25 -4.14
N GLN A 309 -39.27 18.26 -4.99
CA GLN A 309 -39.98 18.14 -6.27
C GLN A 309 -39.23 17.23 -7.24
N LEU A 310 -37.91 17.42 -7.34
CA LEU A 310 -37.06 16.62 -8.23
C LEU A 310 -37.02 15.15 -7.80
N PHE A 311 -36.83 14.88 -6.51
CA PHE A 311 -36.79 13.53 -5.96
C PHE A 311 -38.15 12.82 -6.04
N ALA A 312 -39.26 13.55 -5.89
CA ALA A 312 -40.60 13.02 -6.10
C ALA A 312 -40.85 12.58 -7.56
N GLN A 313 -40.26 13.29 -8.53
CA GLN A 313 -40.32 12.91 -9.94
C GLN A 313 -39.40 11.70 -10.21
N ILE A 314 -38.14 11.77 -9.76
CA ILE A 314 -37.16 10.69 -9.92
C ILE A 314 -37.70 9.37 -9.37
N THR A 315 -38.22 9.36 -8.14
CA THR A 315 -38.75 8.14 -7.52
C THR A 315 -39.99 7.61 -8.23
N LYS A 316 -40.85 8.49 -8.76
CA LYS A 316 -42.02 8.09 -9.56
C LYS A 316 -41.63 7.35 -10.84
N GLU A 317 -40.57 7.81 -11.51
CA GLU A 317 -40.11 7.27 -12.79
C GLU A 317 -39.24 6.02 -12.64
N ASN A 318 -38.77 5.73 -11.42
CA ASN A 318 -37.80 4.67 -11.13
C ASN A 318 -38.28 3.64 -10.09
N ILE A 319 -39.59 3.46 -9.92
CA ILE A 319 -40.14 2.43 -9.04
C ILE A 319 -39.65 1.04 -9.49
N GLY A 320 -39.13 0.26 -8.54
CA GLY A 320 -38.54 -1.06 -8.79
C GLY A 320 -37.10 -1.02 -9.32
N LYS A 321 -36.53 0.18 -9.50
CA LYS A 321 -35.14 0.40 -9.91
C LYS A 321 -34.31 0.99 -8.78
N THR A 322 -33.00 0.96 -8.94
CA THR A 322 -32.06 1.55 -7.98
C THR A 322 -31.73 3.00 -8.32
N ILE A 323 -31.50 3.80 -7.27
CA ILE A 323 -30.86 5.12 -7.39
C ILE A 323 -29.46 4.96 -6.80
N ALA A 324 -28.42 5.13 -7.62
CA ALA A 324 -27.05 5.11 -7.16
C ALA A 324 -26.67 6.48 -6.58
N ILE A 325 -26.00 6.48 -5.43
CA ILE A 325 -25.48 7.68 -4.79
C ILE A 325 -23.97 7.67 -4.94
N TYR A 326 -23.44 8.74 -5.52
CA TYR A 326 -22.01 8.93 -5.76
C TYR A 326 -21.49 10.11 -4.94
N LEU A 327 -20.28 9.97 -4.41
CA LEU A 327 -19.53 11.05 -3.80
C LEU A 327 -18.18 11.16 -4.51
N ASP A 328 -17.93 12.31 -5.15
CA ASP A 328 -16.72 12.56 -5.94
C ASP A 328 -16.44 11.49 -7.01
N GLY A 329 -17.51 10.94 -7.59
CA GLY A 329 -17.44 9.90 -8.63
C GLY A 329 -17.28 8.47 -8.11
N GLU A 330 -17.11 8.26 -6.80
CA GLU A 330 -17.12 6.93 -6.17
C GLU A 330 -18.54 6.51 -5.78
N LEU A 331 -18.88 5.24 -6.05
CA LEU A 331 -20.18 4.69 -5.69
C LEU A 331 -20.26 4.45 -4.18
N VAL A 332 -21.19 5.13 -3.52
CA VAL A 332 -21.45 5.01 -2.07
C VAL A 332 -22.48 3.93 -1.78
N MET A 333 -23.64 3.99 -2.44
CA MET A 333 -24.74 3.05 -2.23
C MET A 333 -25.72 3.00 -3.41
N THR A 334 -26.49 1.92 -3.52
CA THR A 334 -27.51 1.72 -4.57
C THR A 334 -28.87 1.34 -3.98
N PRO A 335 -29.55 2.23 -3.23
CA PRO A 335 -30.88 1.97 -2.69
C PRO A 335 -31.92 1.66 -3.76
N LEU A 336 -32.81 0.71 -3.46
CA LEU A 336 -33.97 0.36 -4.28
C LEU A 336 -35.15 1.29 -4.00
N VAL A 337 -35.77 1.81 -5.05
CA VAL A 337 -36.98 2.62 -4.95
C VAL A 337 -38.20 1.70 -4.92
N ASN A 338 -38.87 1.60 -3.78
CA ASN A 338 -40.06 0.75 -3.63
C ASN A 338 -41.36 1.48 -3.99
N GLU A 339 -41.42 2.78 -3.75
CA GLU A 339 -42.60 3.62 -3.98
C GLU A 339 -42.18 5.05 -4.30
N GLN A 340 -43.13 5.84 -4.83
CA GLN A 340 -42.90 7.28 -5.02
C GLN A 340 -42.80 7.98 -3.67
N ILE A 341 -41.84 8.90 -3.53
CA ILE A 341 -41.59 9.67 -2.29
C ILE A 341 -41.92 11.15 -2.54
N PRO A 342 -43.16 11.61 -2.28
CA PRO A 342 -43.62 12.97 -2.64
C PRO A 342 -43.22 14.05 -1.62
N ASN A 343 -42.85 13.66 -0.41
CA ASN A 343 -42.62 14.56 0.73
C ASN A 343 -41.15 14.97 0.91
N GLY A 344 -40.23 14.51 0.05
CA GLY A 344 -38.81 14.88 0.11
C GLY A 344 -38.06 14.29 1.31
N GLN A 345 -38.63 13.28 1.98
CA GLN A 345 -37.97 12.55 3.05
C GLN A 345 -37.94 11.06 2.71
N ALA A 346 -36.75 10.49 2.64
CA ALA A 346 -36.56 9.08 2.31
C ALA A 346 -35.77 8.37 3.41
N VAL A 347 -36.05 7.08 3.55
CA VAL A 347 -35.29 6.19 4.43
C VAL A 347 -34.58 5.17 3.56
N ILE A 348 -33.27 5.13 3.69
CA ILE A 348 -32.38 4.18 3.04
C ILE A 348 -32.17 3.03 4.00
N ASN A 349 -32.79 1.90 3.66
CA ASN A 349 -32.69 0.66 4.42
C ASN A 349 -31.42 -0.10 4.04
N GLY A 350 -30.83 -0.76 5.03
CA GLY A 350 -29.70 -1.67 4.87
C GLY A 350 -29.46 -2.44 6.16
N SER A 351 -28.68 -3.52 6.09
CA SER A 351 -28.25 -4.27 7.28
C SER A 351 -27.04 -3.59 7.95
N PHE A 352 -27.15 -2.28 8.20
CA PHE A 352 -26.05 -1.49 8.74
C PHE A 352 -25.83 -1.80 10.23
N THR A 353 -24.57 -1.74 10.66
CA THR A 353 -24.23 -1.48 12.05
C THR A 353 -24.35 0.02 12.36
N LEU A 354 -24.44 0.39 13.65
CA LEU A 354 -24.51 1.80 14.04
C LEU A 354 -23.27 2.60 13.61
N GLN A 355 -22.10 1.98 13.60
CA GLN A 355 -20.86 2.64 13.15
C GLN A 355 -20.87 2.87 11.64
N GLU A 356 -21.27 1.88 10.85
CA GLU A 356 -21.40 2.01 9.39
C GLU A 356 -22.43 3.08 9.02
N ALA A 357 -23.62 3.04 9.64
CA ALA A 357 -24.66 4.04 9.38
C ALA A 357 -24.18 5.47 9.69
N LYS A 358 -23.42 5.66 10.78
CA LYS A 358 -22.82 6.96 11.12
C LYS A 358 -21.80 7.40 10.07
N ALA A 359 -20.94 6.49 9.60
CA ALA A 359 -19.95 6.81 8.57
C ALA A 359 -20.61 7.20 7.24
N GLU A 360 -21.66 6.49 6.82
CA GLU A 360 -22.40 6.81 5.59
C GLU A 360 -23.15 8.13 5.70
N VAL A 361 -23.80 8.41 6.84
CA VAL A 361 -24.43 9.71 7.12
C VAL A 361 -23.41 10.84 7.10
N GLN A 362 -22.21 10.62 7.66
CA GLN A 362 -21.13 11.58 7.58
C GLN A 362 -20.73 11.86 6.14
N LYS A 363 -20.57 10.84 5.28
CA LYS A 363 -20.28 11.02 3.85
C LYS A 363 -21.38 11.80 3.12
N LEU A 364 -22.65 11.51 3.38
CA LEU A 364 -23.78 12.21 2.75
C LEU A 364 -23.89 13.67 3.21
N ASN A 365 -23.61 13.93 4.49
CA ASN A 365 -23.55 15.30 5.04
C ASN A 365 -22.24 16.03 4.68
N ALA A 366 -21.20 15.30 4.26
CA ALA A 366 -19.90 15.86 3.91
C ALA A 366 -19.90 16.65 2.60
N GLY A 367 -21.07 16.97 2.02
CA GLY A 367 -21.24 17.91 0.89
C GLY A 367 -20.55 19.29 1.07
N ALA A 368 -19.98 19.58 2.24
CA ALA A 368 -18.91 20.54 2.50
C ALA A 368 -17.99 19.98 3.62
N LEU A 369 -16.77 20.50 3.80
CA LEU A 369 -15.92 20.14 4.94
C LEU A 369 -16.74 20.27 6.25
N PRO A 370 -16.78 19.24 7.11
CA PRO A 370 -17.63 19.25 8.31
C PRO A 370 -17.25 20.35 9.32
N VAL A 371 -16.03 20.90 9.15
CA VAL A 371 -15.52 22.06 9.86
C VAL A 371 -14.94 23.01 8.80
N PRO A 372 -15.36 24.29 8.74
CA PRO A 372 -14.71 25.26 7.87
C PRO A 372 -13.22 25.37 8.20
N ILE A 373 -12.37 25.39 7.18
CA ILE A 373 -10.93 25.57 7.34
C ILE A 373 -10.43 26.81 6.61
N SER A 374 -9.45 27.49 7.18
CA SER A 374 -8.78 28.65 6.56
C SER A 374 -7.27 28.44 6.54
N LEU A 375 -6.62 28.75 5.43
CA LEU A 375 -5.18 28.60 5.30
C LEU A 375 -4.47 29.67 6.15
N VAL A 376 -3.63 29.21 7.08
CA VAL A 376 -2.82 30.06 7.97
C VAL A 376 -1.40 30.24 7.45
N SER A 377 -0.82 29.17 6.90
CA SER A 377 0.57 29.16 6.43
C SER A 377 0.73 28.18 5.27
N GLN A 378 1.60 28.54 4.33
CA GLN A 378 2.05 27.67 3.25
C GLN A 378 3.56 27.75 3.09
N GLN A 379 4.20 26.62 2.86
CA GLN A 379 5.64 26.53 2.61
C GLN A 379 5.92 25.54 1.49
N ASN A 380 6.75 25.95 0.52
CA ASN A 380 7.24 25.07 -0.54
C ASN A 380 8.71 24.73 -0.26
N ILE A 381 9.07 23.46 -0.39
CA ILE A 381 10.45 22.99 -0.32
C ILE A 381 10.82 22.37 -1.67
N GLY A 382 11.80 22.96 -2.36
CA GLY A 382 12.25 22.43 -3.64
C GLY A 382 12.99 21.09 -3.51
N PRO A 383 12.74 20.10 -4.39
CA PRO A 383 13.39 18.79 -4.35
C PRO A 383 14.93 18.83 -4.39
N SER A 384 15.50 19.81 -5.11
CA SER A 384 16.95 19.98 -5.25
C SER A 384 17.65 20.33 -3.93
N LEU A 385 16.97 21.04 -3.02
CA LEU A 385 17.52 21.38 -1.70
C LEU A 385 17.61 20.14 -0.81
N GLY A 386 16.64 19.23 -0.91
CA GLY A 386 16.62 17.98 -0.19
C GLY A 386 17.77 17.06 -0.61
N GLN A 387 17.96 16.84 -1.91
CA GLN A 387 19.02 15.98 -2.43
C GLN A 387 20.43 16.45 -2.01
N VAL A 388 20.72 17.75 -2.13
CA VAL A 388 22.01 18.32 -1.69
C VAL A 388 22.20 18.14 -0.18
N SER A 389 21.13 18.24 0.60
CA SER A 389 21.19 18.06 2.04
C SER A 389 21.46 16.60 2.42
N ILE A 390 20.84 15.64 1.73
CA ILE A 390 21.11 14.20 1.89
C ILE A 390 22.59 13.91 1.62
N GLU A 391 23.11 14.33 0.47
CA GLU A 391 24.50 14.07 0.06
C GLU A 391 25.51 14.62 1.08
N ARG A 392 25.30 15.87 1.52
CA ARG A 392 26.19 16.50 2.52
C ARG A 392 26.09 15.83 3.89
N SER A 393 24.89 15.42 4.31
CA SER A 393 24.67 14.77 5.61
C SER A 393 25.25 13.36 5.63
N LEU A 394 25.11 12.60 4.54
CA LEU A 394 25.76 11.30 4.36
C LEU A 394 27.28 11.43 4.38
N LEU A 395 27.85 12.40 3.65
CA LEU A 395 29.29 12.66 3.65
C LEU A 395 29.79 13.00 5.06
N ALA A 396 29.12 13.91 5.77
CA ALA A 396 29.47 14.27 7.14
C ALA A 396 29.38 13.07 8.09
N GLY A 397 28.33 12.24 7.96
CA GLY A 397 28.14 11.01 8.72
C GLY A 397 29.27 10.00 8.49
N VAL A 398 29.68 9.78 7.23
CA VAL A 398 30.79 8.86 6.88
C VAL A 398 32.12 9.38 7.45
N ILE A 399 32.42 10.67 7.29
CA ILE A 399 33.63 11.28 7.85
C ILE A 399 33.65 11.11 9.37
N GLY A 400 32.53 11.42 10.04
CA GLY A 400 32.36 11.25 11.48
C GLY A 400 32.58 9.80 11.92
N LEU A 401 31.98 8.84 11.22
CA LEU A 401 32.13 7.41 11.50
C LEU A 401 33.58 6.95 11.34
N VAL A 402 34.30 7.39 10.31
CA VAL A 402 35.70 7.03 10.06
C VAL A 402 36.62 7.59 11.15
N LEU A 403 36.47 8.88 11.48
CA LEU A 403 37.26 9.53 12.53
C LEU A 403 37.00 8.89 13.89
N LEU A 404 35.74 8.62 14.21
CA LEU A 404 35.32 7.94 15.42
C LEU A 404 35.92 6.53 15.47
N SER A 405 35.76 5.74 14.40
CA SER A 405 36.31 4.39 14.31
C SER A 405 37.83 4.37 14.52
N PHE A 406 38.55 5.28 13.87
CA PHE A 406 39.99 5.42 14.05
C PHE A 406 40.36 5.72 15.51
N PHE A 407 39.68 6.68 16.14
CA PHE A 407 39.92 7.04 17.54
C PHE A 407 39.73 5.88 18.50
N ILE A 408 38.61 5.15 18.41
CA ILE A 408 38.31 4.05 19.32
C ILE A 408 39.29 2.89 19.11
N ILE A 409 39.66 2.58 17.85
CA ILE A 409 40.65 1.55 17.54
C ILE A 409 42.02 1.94 18.07
N ALA A 410 42.47 3.19 17.85
CA ALA A 410 43.76 3.66 18.32
C ALA A 410 43.86 3.62 19.85
N TYR A 411 42.80 4.03 20.55
CA TYR A 411 42.79 4.14 22.01
C TYR A 411 42.51 2.81 22.72
N TYR A 412 41.57 2.00 22.23
CA TYR A 412 41.17 0.75 22.87
C TYR A 412 41.71 -0.52 22.23
N ARG A 413 42.42 -0.43 21.09
CA ARG A 413 43.02 -1.57 20.36
C ARG A 413 41.97 -2.61 19.97
N LEU A 414 42.08 -3.86 20.44
CA LEU A 414 41.19 -4.95 20.03
C LEU A 414 39.73 -4.69 20.43
N PRO A 415 39.40 -4.34 21.69
CA PRO A 415 38.06 -3.87 22.04
C PRO A 415 37.53 -2.79 21.10
N GLY A 416 38.39 -1.85 20.68
CA GLY A 416 38.03 -0.83 19.70
C GLY A 416 37.64 -1.40 18.33
N VAL A 417 38.41 -2.36 17.80
CA VAL A 417 38.06 -3.07 16.55
C VAL A 417 36.73 -3.80 16.69
N LEU A 418 36.51 -4.49 17.81
CA LEU A 418 35.25 -5.20 18.07
C LEU A 418 34.06 -4.24 18.16
N ALA A 419 34.24 -3.07 18.78
CA ALA A 419 33.23 -2.02 18.83
C ALA A 419 32.89 -1.47 17.44
N VAL A 420 33.88 -1.26 16.56
CA VAL A 420 33.64 -0.79 15.19
C VAL A 420 32.86 -1.84 14.37
N VAL A 421 33.17 -3.13 14.53
CA VAL A 421 32.37 -4.19 13.89
C VAL A 421 30.93 -4.21 14.43
N ALA A 422 30.77 -4.09 15.76
CA ALA A 422 29.45 -4.01 16.38
C ALA A 422 28.67 -2.74 15.95
N LEU A 423 29.38 -1.63 15.71
CA LEU A 423 28.81 -0.39 15.20
C LEU A 423 28.29 -0.55 13.77
N GLY A 424 29.03 -1.25 12.90
CA GLY A 424 28.55 -1.59 11.57
C GLY A 424 27.28 -2.45 11.58
N MET A 425 27.23 -3.46 12.45
CA MET A 425 26.02 -4.26 12.64
C MET A 425 24.85 -3.45 13.19
N TYR A 426 25.12 -2.55 14.15
CA TYR A 426 24.16 -1.60 14.68
C TYR A 426 23.56 -0.73 13.57
N THR A 427 24.41 -0.14 12.72
CA THR A 427 23.98 0.71 11.60
C THR A 427 23.05 -0.03 10.65
N LEU A 428 23.37 -1.27 10.26
CA LEU A 428 22.50 -2.10 9.43
C LEU A 428 21.15 -2.38 10.11
N ILE A 429 21.17 -2.73 11.40
CA ILE A 429 19.92 -3.03 12.11
C ILE A 429 19.03 -1.79 12.21
N VAL A 430 19.60 -0.60 12.47
CA VAL A 430 18.81 0.66 12.51
C VAL A 430 18.21 0.98 11.15
N LEU A 431 18.98 0.88 10.07
CA LEU A 431 18.50 1.14 8.71
C LEU A 431 17.39 0.17 8.31
N ALA A 432 17.55 -1.13 8.63
CA ALA A 432 16.51 -2.12 8.39
C ALA A 432 15.22 -1.80 9.16
N VAL A 433 15.33 -1.32 10.40
CA VAL A 433 14.16 -0.88 11.19
C VAL A 433 13.46 0.33 10.55
N PHE A 434 14.21 1.30 10.00
CA PHE A 434 13.61 2.45 9.28
C PHE A 434 12.89 2.05 8.00
N LYS A 435 13.27 0.94 7.36
CA LYS A 435 12.57 0.42 6.19
C LYS A 435 11.36 -0.47 6.54
N LEU A 436 11.42 -1.20 7.65
CA LEU A 436 10.35 -2.10 8.09
C LEU A 436 9.23 -1.39 8.85
N TRP A 437 9.58 -0.33 9.57
CA TRP A 437 8.62 0.51 10.29
C TRP A 437 8.43 1.80 9.47
N PRO A 438 7.19 2.24 9.19
CA PRO A 438 6.90 3.46 8.42
C PRO A 438 7.31 4.73 9.19
N VAL A 439 8.62 4.95 9.32
CA VAL A 439 9.22 6.13 9.94
C VAL A 439 9.64 7.07 8.82
N THR A 440 9.04 8.25 8.79
CA THR A 440 9.42 9.30 7.86
C THR A 440 10.79 9.88 8.25
N LEU A 441 11.81 9.67 7.42
CA LEU A 441 13.15 10.18 7.60
C LEU A 441 13.22 11.63 7.10
N THR A 442 13.43 12.56 8.02
CA THR A 442 13.66 13.99 7.73
C THR A 442 15.16 14.34 7.83
N LEU A 443 15.58 15.54 7.44
CA LEU A 443 16.94 16.05 7.67
C LEU A 443 17.29 16.06 9.16
N ALA A 444 16.34 16.47 10.00
CA ALA A 444 16.49 16.38 11.45
C ALA A 444 16.54 14.91 11.89
N GLY A 445 15.75 14.02 11.28
CA GLY A 445 15.86 12.58 11.48
C GLY A 445 17.26 12.03 11.17
N ILE A 446 17.89 12.46 10.08
CA ILE A 446 19.28 12.09 9.74
C ILE A 446 20.23 12.59 10.82
N ALA A 447 20.05 13.82 11.34
CA ALA A 447 20.86 14.32 12.45
C ALA A 447 20.68 13.48 13.73
N GLY A 448 19.45 13.08 14.05
CA GLY A 448 19.15 12.16 15.17
C GLY A 448 19.82 10.80 15.00
N PHE A 449 19.79 10.25 13.78
CA PHE A 449 20.50 9.03 13.44
C PHE A 449 22.03 9.17 13.61
N ILE A 450 22.64 10.23 13.06
CA ILE A 450 24.09 10.49 13.22
C ILE A 450 24.46 10.66 14.70
N LEU A 451 23.64 11.37 15.48
CA LEU A 451 23.84 11.52 16.92
C LEU A 451 23.79 10.17 17.64
N SER A 452 22.87 9.28 17.26
CA SER A 452 22.75 7.95 17.85
C SER A 452 23.95 7.04 17.57
N ILE A 453 24.62 7.18 16.42
CA ILE A 453 25.92 6.53 16.14
C ILE A 453 26.97 6.92 17.19
N GLY A 454 27.05 8.20 17.55
CA GLY A 454 27.96 8.69 18.59
C GLY A 454 27.65 8.09 19.96
N MET A 455 26.37 8.07 20.34
CA MET A 455 25.92 7.47 21.61
C MET A 455 26.13 5.94 21.65
N ALA A 456 26.04 5.25 20.51
CA ALA A 456 26.30 3.82 20.45
C ALA A 456 27.74 3.44 20.82
N VAL A 457 28.69 4.34 20.56
CA VAL A 457 30.09 4.17 20.97
C VAL A 457 30.30 4.50 22.45
N ASP A 458 29.55 5.45 23.01
CA ASP A 458 29.67 5.86 24.42
C ASP A 458 29.48 4.68 25.40
N ALA A 459 28.49 3.82 25.14
CA ALA A 459 28.28 2.61 25.91
C ALA A 459 29.50 1.68 25.88
N ASN A 460 30.12 1.50 24.70
CA ASN A 460 31.33 0.69 24.54
C ASN A 460 32.53 1.31 25.28
N VAL A 461 32.71 2.63 25.20
CA VAL A 461 33.74 3.38 25.92
C VAL A 461 33.65 3.11 27.42
N LEU A 462 32.45 3.23 28.00
CA LEU A 462 32.25 3.01 29.43
C LEU A 462 32.56 1.56 29.85
N ILE A 463 32.11 0.58 29.04
CA ILE A 463 32.42 -0.84 29.26
C ILE A 463 33.94 -1.06 29.22
N PHE A 464 34.65 -0.46 28.26
CA PHE A 464 36.07 -0.67 28.08
C PHE A 464 36.91 -0.03 29.19
N GLU A 465 36.52 1.15 29.69
CA GLU A 465 37.20 1.74 30.84
C GLU A 465 36.97 0.90 32.11
N ARG A 466 35.75 0.41 32.35
CA ARG A 466 35.50 -0.52 33.47
C ARG A 466 36.29 -1.82 33.31
N LEU A 467 36.33 -2.40 32.11
CA LEU A 467 37.16 -3.57 31.81
C LEU A 467 38.65 -3.30 32.12
N LYS A 468 39.18 -2.14 31.71
CA LYS A 468 40.58 -1.74 31.97
C LYS A 468 40.85 -1.57 33.46
N GLU A 469 39.92 -1.00 34.23
CA GLU A 469 40.00 -0.92 35.69
C GLU A 469 40.14 -2.33 36.32
N GLU A 470 39.28 -3.27 35.92
CA GLU A 470 39.28 -4.63 36.48
C GLU A 470 40.53 -5.44 36.08
N LEU A 471 41.02 -5.26 34.86
CA LEU A 471 42.29 -5.87 34.40
C LEU A 471 43.50 -5.30 35.17
N ARG A 472 43.53 -3.98 35.42
CA ARG A 472 44.58 -3.35 36.25
C ARG A 472 44.51 -3.81 37.71
N ALA A 473 43.32 -4.12 38.21
CA ALA A 473 43.14 -4.72 39.54
C ALA A 473 43.59 -6.20 39.60
N GLY A 474 44.10 -6.77 38.51
CA GLY A 474 44.66 -8.12 38.46
C GLY A 474 43.63 -9.24 38.26
N LYS A 475 42.37 -8.90 37.93
CA LYS A 475 41.36 -9.92 37.63
C LYS A 475 41.69 -10.67 36.33
N SER A 476 41.22 -11.92 36.24
CA SER A 476 41.30 -12.70 35.00
C SER A 476 40.46 -12.02 33.90
N ILE A 477 40.82 -12.22 32.63
CA ILE A 477 40.11 -11.61 31.49
C ILE A 477 38.61 -11.93 31.52
N ASP A 478 38.24 -13.18 31.83
CA ASP A 478 36.84 -13.59 31.90
C ASP A 478 36.08 -12.84 33.01
N SER A 479 36.68 -12.73 34.21
CA SER A 479 36.09 -12.01 35.33
C SER A 479 36.06 -10.49 35.10
N ALA A 480 37.09 -9.94 34.46
CA ALA A 480 37.19 -8.52 34.15
C ALA A 480 36.16 -8.09 33.11
N VAL A 481 35.91 -8.93 32.09
CA VAL A 481 34.83 -8.69 31.12
C VAL A 481 33.48 -8.72 31.83
N GLU A 482 33.18 -9.77 32.59
CA GLU A 482 31.89 -9.89 33.27
C GLU A 482 31.62 -8.75 34.26
N GLU A 483 32.62 -8.39 35.07
CA GLU A 483 32.49 -7.30 36.03
C GLU A 483 32.46 -5.93 35.35
N GLY A 484 33.22 -5.75 34.26
CA GLY A 484 33.20 -4.52 33.47
C GLY A 484 31.82 -4.21 32.91
N PHE A 485 31.15 -5.22 32.31
CA PHE A 485 29.78 -5.08 31.84
C PHE A 485 28.79 -4.83 32.99
N LYS A 486 28.90 -5.58 34.08
CA LYS A 486 28.00 -5.45 35.24
C LYS A 486 28.08 -4.06 35.86
N ARG A 487 29.29 -3.51 36.02
CA ARG A 487 29.51 -2.16 36.60
C ARG A 487 29.13 -1.04 35.64
N ALA A 488 29.36 -1.21 34.34
CA ALA A 488 28.98 -0.21 33.34
C ALA A 488 27.46 -0.12 33.13
N TRP A 489 26.71 -1.20 33.38
CA TRP A 489 25.28 -1.29 33.07
C TRP A 489 24.42 -0.17 33.65
N LEU A 490 24.60 0.16 34.95
CA LEU A 490 23.78 1.18 35.61
C LEU A 490 23.94 2.54 34.92
N SER A 491 25.17 2.98 34.69
CA SER A 491 25.46 4.26 34.02
C SER A 491 24.96 4.28 32.57
N ILE A 492 25.10 3.18 31.81
CA ILE A 492 24.60 3.08 30.43
C ILE A 492 23.08 3.21 30.42
N ARG A 493 22.40 2.44 31.27
CA ARG A 493 20.95 2.47 31.38
C ARG A 493 20.46 3.85 31.78
N ASP A 494 21.05 4.47 32.78
CA ASP A 494 20.58 5.74 33.33
C ASP A 494 20.77 6.89 32.32
N SER A 495 21.91 6.92 31.61
CA SER A 495 22.18 7.89 30.53
C SER A 495 21.21 7.77 29.36
N ASN A 496 20.99 6.54 28.86
CA ASN A 496 20.08 6.29 27.75
C ASN A 496 18.61 6.46 28.14
N SER A 497 18.23 6.13 29.38
CA SER A 497 16.86 6.36 29.88
C SER A 497 16.52 7.84 29.93
N SER A 498 17.47 8.68 30.36
CA SER A 498 17.31 10.14 30.31
C SER A 498 17.07 10.63 28.88
N SER A 499 17.88 10.15 27.94
CA SER A 499 17.76 10.53 26.52
C SER A 499 16.44 10.05 25.90
N LEU A 500 15.96 8.86 26.27
CA LEU A 500 14.65 8.34 25.82
C LEU A 500 13.49 9.16 26.37
N ILE A 501 13.57 9.63 27.63
CA ILE A 501 12.56 10.55 28.20
C ILE A 501 12.55 11.86 27.41
N THR A 502 13.72 12.41 27.05
CA THR A 502 13.78 13.59 26.18
C THR A 502 13.15 13.32 24.82
N CYS A 503 13.44 12.19 24.17
CA CYS A 503 12.82 11.82 22.90
C CYS A 503 11.30 11.72 23.03
N LEU A 504 10.78 11.15 24.12
CA LEU A 504 9.34 11.03 24.36
C LEU A 504 8.66 12.39 24.48
N ILE A 505 9.27 13.34 25.19
CA ILE A 505 8.77 14.72 25.30
C ILE A 505 8.79 15.40 23.92
N LEU A 506 9.91 15.29 23.19
CA LEU A 506 10.04 15.87 21.85
C LEU A 506 9.04 15.26 20.86
N TYR A 507 8.70 13.98 21.00
CA TYR A 507 7.72 13.33 20.15
C TYR A 507 6.30 13.88 20.39
N TRP A 508 5.88 14.01 21.65
CA TRP A 508 4.53 14.52 21.93
C TRP A 508 4.37 16.00 21.61
N PHE A 509 5.34 16.83 21.98
CA PHE A 509 5.21 18.29 21.91
C PHE A 509 5.91 18.93 20.71
N GLY A 510 6.74 18.19 19.98
CA GLY A 510 7.47 18.69 18.81
C GLY A 510 6.62 18.75 17.54
N SER A 511 7.06 19.59 16.59
CA SER A 511 6.58 19.59 15.21
C SER A 511 6.99 18.30 14.48
N SER A 512 6.46 18.07 13.27
CA SER A 512 6.82 16.92 12.41
C SER A 512 8.34 16.72 12.28
N LEU A 513 9.09 17.80 12.05
CA LEU A 513 10.56 17.79 11.98
C LEU A 513 11.21 17.29 13.29
N ILE A 514 10.75 17.79 14.43
CA ILE A 514 11.29 17.43 15.76
C ILE A 514 10.89 16.00 16.13
N ARG A 515 9.69 15.55 15.75
CA ARG A 515 9.22 14.18 15.92
C ARG A 515 10.09 13.19 15.15
N GLY A 516 10.43 13.50 13.90
CA GLY A 516 11.36 12.71 13.11
C GLY A 516 12.74 12.57 13.77
N PHE A 517 13.31 13.66 14.28
CA PHE A 517 14.53 13.62 15.09
C PHE A 517 14.38 12.74 16.34
N ALA A 518 13.29 12.89 17.08
CA ALA A 518 13.06 12.17 18.32
C ALA A 518 12.92 10.65 18.11
N ILE A 519 12.16 10.22 17.09
CA ILE A 519 11.94 8.80 16.78
C ILE A 519 13.24 8.14 16.33
N THR A 520 13.95 8.76 15.38
CA THR A 520 15.22 8.23 14.86
C THR A 520 16.27 8.10 15.96
N LEU A 521 16.37 9.10 16.84
CA LEU A 521 17.25 9.08 18.01
C LEU A 521 16.85 7.98 19.00
N ALA A 522 15.55 7.84 19.32
CA ALA A 522 15.06 6.84 20.26
C ALA A 522 15.30 5.41 19.77
N ILE A 523 14.99 5.12 18.50
CA ILE A 523 15.29 3.83 17.86
C ILE A 523 16.80 3.56 17.93
N GLY A 524 17.60 4.57 17.58
CA GLY A 524 19.06 4.48 17.66
C GLY A 524 19.57 4.18 19.07
N ILE A 525 18.99 4.78 20.11
CA ILE A 525 19.35 4.52 21.52
C ILE A 525 19.00 3.07 21.92
N VAL A 526 17.80 2.60 21.61
CA VAL A 526 17.36 1.25 22.00
C VAL A 526 18.24 0.18 21.34
N ILE A 527 18.51 0.33 20.04
CA ILE A 527 19.33 -0.62 19.28
C ILE A 527 20.79 -0.53 19.72
N SER A 528 21.28 0.66 20.12
CA SER A 528 22.66 0.81 20.57
C SER A 528 22.90 0.15 21.92
N MET A 529 21.94 0.25 22.85
CA MET A 529 21.97 -0.51 24.10
C MET A 529 22.01 -2.01 23.82
N PHE A 530 21.15 -2.52 22.93
CA PHE A 530 21.16 -3.92 22.52
C PHE A 530 22.52 -4.33 21.95
N SER A 531 23.10 -3.52 21.05
CA SER A 531 24.41 -3.76 20.44
C SER A 531 25.52 -3.86 21.49
N ALA A 532 25.61 -2.91 22.41
CA ALA A 532 26.63 -2.91 23.45
C ALA A 532 26.51 -4.13 24.39
N ILE A 533 25.31 -4.42 24.91
CA ILE A 533 25.08 -5.47 25.92
C ILE A 533 25.16 -6.88 25.32
N THR A 534 24.79 -7.02 24.04
CA THR A 534 24.65 -8.33 23.39
C THR A 534 25.78 -8.56 22.40
N ILE A 535 25.96 -7.68 21.42
CA ILE A 535 26.92 -7.88 20.32
C ILE A 535 28.36 -7.73 20.84
N THR A 536 28.71 -6.56 21.38
CA THR A 536 30.07 -6.30 21.91
C THR A 536 30.44 -7.29 23.01
N ARG A 537 29.50 -7.62 23.89
CA ARG A 537 29.71 -8.62 24.96
C ARG A 537 30.06 -9.99 24.41
N ASN A 538 29.32 -10.49 23.42
CA ASN A 538 29.62 -11.78 22.80
C ASN A 538 30.95 -11.76 22.05
N PHE A 539 31.29 -10.66 21.37
CA PHE A 539 32.59 -10.49 20.73
C PHE A 539 33.75 -10.56 21.72
N LEU A 540 33.65 -9.85 22.86
CA LEU A 540 34.68 -9.89 23.91
C LEU A 540 34.80 -11.28 24.57
N HIS A 541 33.70 -12.00 24.75
CA HIS A 541 33.75 -13.38 25.23
C HIS A 541 34.26 -14.37 24.19
N PHE A 542 34.23 -14.04 22.90
CA PHE A 542 34.75 -14.89 21.84
C PHE A 542 36.25 -14.65 21.60
N VAL A 543 36.64 -13.38 21.43
CA VAL A 543 38.01 -12.96 21.15
C VAL A 543 38.72 -12.60 22.47
N ARG A 544 39.39 -13.58 23.06
CA ARG A 544 40.06 -13.48 24.38
C ARG A 544 41.58 -13.70 24.30
N PRO A 545 42.37 -12.78 23.71
CA PRO A 545 43.82 -12.90 23.74
C PRO A 545 44.33 -12.79 25.17
N LYS A 546 45.26 -13.65 25.57
CA LYS A 546 45.81 -13.67 26.95
C LYS A 546 46.66 -12.45 27.30
N ASN A 547 47.15 -11.71 26.31
CA ASN A 547 48.06 -10.57 26.54
C ASN A 547 47.24 -9.30 26.85
N PRO A 548 47.39 -8.69 28.05
CA PRO A 548 46.67 -7.46 28.45
C PRO A 548 46.90 -6.26 27.51
N TRP A 549 47.99 -6.26 26.75
CA TRP A 549 48.29 -5.23 25.75
C TRP A 549 47.14 -5.05 24.74
N TRP A 550 46.45 -6.13 24.36
CA TRP A 550 45.32 -6.06 23.43
C TRP A 550 44.13 -5.27 23.98
N TYR A 551 44.06 -5.08 25.30
CA TYR A 551 43.01 -4.34 26.00
C TYR A 551 43.47 -2.93 26.42
N SER A 552 44.57 -2.44 25.87
CA SER A 552 45.19 -1.16 26.27
C SER A 552 45.56 -1.08 27.76
N VAL A 553 45.95 -2.21 28.35
CA VAL A 553 46.51 -2.27 29.70
C VAL A 553 47.97 -2.67 29.62
N THR A 554 48.85 -1.85 30.18
CA THR A 554 50.26 -2.19 30.45
C THR A 554 50.35 -2.79 31.85
N LYS A 555 51.18 -3.85 31.99
CA LYS A 555 51.45 -4.48 33.29
C LYS A 555 52.10 -3.51 34.26
#